data_AF-A0A6G3XWS1-F1
#
_entry.id   AF-A0A6G3XWS1-F1
#
_cell.length_a   1.000
_cell.length_b   1.000
_cell.length_c   1.000
_cell.angle_alpha   90.00
_cell.angle_beta   90.00
_cell.angle_gamma   90.00
#
_symmetry.space_group_name_H-M   'P 1'
#
loop_
_entity.id
_entity.type
_entity.pdbx_description
1 polymer ?
#
loop_
_entity_poly.entity_id
_entity_poly.type
_entity_poly.pdbx_seq_one_letter_code
_entity_poly.pdbx_strand_id
1 'polypeptide(L)'
;WIDGAIFDNTGPVLPAFLLFLTAAGITIGALIRRTLPAMVVTFLFTVITTFVWDELRVRLGTTHMFTYPMDTELPARYAEAYEVDRWVGSADGTLYGWGTCAEATEKAQNACIKEHGIVNDVIEYLEYSQMAPMQWTAAGILLAGTALLTAFTLWRVTRRPL
;
A
#
# COMPACT_ATOMS: atom_id res chain seq x y z
N TRP A 1 -0.08 -10.43 -2.23
CA TRP A 1 0.58 -10.34 -0.91
C TRP A 1 0.57 -8.93 -0.32
N ILE A 2 0.57 -7.85 -1.12
CA ILE A 2 0.52 -6.46 -0.63
C ILE A 2 -0.86 -6.03 -0.10
N ASP A 3 -1.91 -6.80 -0.39
CA ASP A 3 -3.25 -6.55 0.16
C ASP A 3 -3.21 -6.48 1.68
N GLY A 4 -3.90 -5.50 2.28
CA GLY A 4 -3.84 -5.25 3.73
C GLY A 4 -4.29 -6.42 4.59
N ALA A 5 -5.26 -7.22 4.11
CA ALA A 5 -5.68 -8.41 4.82
C ALA A 5 -4.56 -9.45 4.95
N ILE A 6 -3.57 -9.43 4.06
CA ILE A 6 -2.42 -10.33 4.06
C ILE A 6 -1.19 -9.65 4.65
N PHE A 7 -0.79 -8.48 4.12
CA PHE A 7 0.44 -7.79 4.48
C PHE A 7 0.45 -7.37 5.95
N ASP A 8 -0.66 -6.80 6.44
CA ASP A 8 -0.73 -6.26 7.80
C ASP A 8 -0.96 -7.35 8.86
N ASN A 9 -1.44 -8.53 8.46
CA ASN A 9 -1.69 -9.67 9.34
C ASN A 9 -0.58 -10.73 9.32
N THR A 10 0.49 -10.52 8.55
CA THR A 10 1.63 -11.45 8.47
C THR A 10 2.94 -10.80 8.91
N GLY A 11 3.88 -11.63 9.36
CA GLY A 11 5.21 -11.17 9.75
C GLY A 11 5.20 -10.18 10.93
N PRO A 12 6.12 -9.19 10.95
CA PRO A 12 6.30 -8.26 12.07
C PRO A 12 5.29 -7.10 12.10
N VAL A 13 4.48 -6.91 11.04
CA VAL A 13 3.61 -5.74 10.89
C VAL A 13 2.46 -5.77 11.89
N LEU A 14 1.79 -6.92 12.05
CA LEU A 14 0.67 -7.10 12.99
C LEU A 14 1.02 -6.68 14.43
N PRO A 15 2.06 -7.24 15.09
CA PRO A 15 2.40 -6.84 16.44
C PRO A 15 2.83 -5.37 16.51
N ALA A 16 3.53 -4.83 15.50
CA ALA A 16 3.91 -3.43 15.46
C ALA A 16 2.69 -2.48 15.40
N PHE A 17 1.67 -2.85 14.63
CA PHE A 17 0.41 -2.10 14.55
C PHE A 17 -0.35 -2.08 15.87
N LEU A 18 -0.48 -3.26 16.49
CA LEU A 18 -1.17 -3.39 17.77
C LEU A 18 -0.49 -2.55 18.84
N LEU A 19 0.84 -2.58 18.90
CA LEU A 19 1.63 -1.76 19.82
C LEU A 19 1.44 -0.27 19.54
N PHE A 20 1.47 0.16 18.27
CA PHE A 20 1.29 1.55 17.88
C PHE A 20 -0.10 2.09 18.26
N LEU A 21 -1.17 1.38 17.88
CA LEU A 21 -2.54 1.80 18.19
C LEU A 21 -2.82 1.76 19.69
N THR A 22 -2.25 0.80 20.42
CA THR A 22 -2.34 0.75 21.89
C THR A 22 -1.65 1.96 22.52
N ALA A 23 -0.42 2.27 22.11
CA ALA A 23 0.31 3.45 22.59
C ALA A 23 -0.41 4.76 22.25
N ALA A 24 -1.00 4.86 21.06
CA ALA A 24 -1.80 6.01 20.65
C ALA A 24 -3.05 6.16 21.52
N GLY A 25 -3.82 5.09 21.74
CA GLY A 25 -5.00 5.11 22.61
C GLY A 25 -4.68 5.52 24.05
N ILE A 26 -3.59 5.00 24.61
CA ILE A 26 -3.11 5.41 25.95
C ILE A 26 -2.75 6.90 25.96
N THR A 27 -2.03 7.37 24.94
CA THR A 27 -1.62 8.78 24.81
C THR A 27 -2.85 9.70 24.75
N ILE A 28 -3.83 9.36 23.91
CA ILE A 28 -5.09 10.10 23.74
C ILE A 28 -5.87 10.14 25.06
N GLY A 29 -5.99 9.00 25.74
CA GLY A 29 -6.66 8.90 27.04
C GLY A 29 -6.01 9.79 28.10
N ALA A 30 -4.68 9.78 28.17
CA ALA A 30 -3.91 10.61 29.10
C ALA A 30 -4.08 12.12 28.85
N LEU A 31 -4.28 12.53 27.59
CA LEU A 31 -4.47 13.94 27.21
C LEU A 31 -5.91 14.43 27.44
N ILE A 32 -6.91 13.65 27.07
CA ILE A 32 -8.32 14.08 27.10
C ILE A 32 -8.94 13.97 28.49
N ARG A 33 -8.50 13.02 29.32
CA ARG A 33 -8.96 12.79 30.71
C ARG A 33 -10.46 12.51 30.88
N ARG A 34 -11.20 12.29 29.79
CA ARG A 34 -12.61 11.88 29.78
C ARG A 34 -12.79 10.66 28.88
N THR A 35 -13.43 9.61 29.39
CA THR A 35 -13.54 8.31 28.72
C THR A 35 -14.29 8.38 27.39
N LEU A 36 -15.50 8.93 27.38
CA LEU A 36 -16.32 9.01 26.17
C LEU A 36 -15.64 9.81 25.04
N PRO A 37 -15.19 11.07 25.26
CA PRO A 37 -14.46 11.80 24.25
C PRO A 37 -13.15 11.12 23.83
N ALA A 38 -12.44 10.47 24.75
CA ALA A 38 -11.21 9.73 24.42
C ALA A 38 -11.49 8.52 23.51
N MET A 39 -12.56 7.78 23.76
CA MET A 39 -12.96 6.65 22.91
C MET A 39 -13.30 7.12 21.50
N VAL A 40 -14.06 8.22 21.36
CA VAL A 40 -14.41 8.79 20.05
C VAL A 40 -13.15 9.24 19.30
N VAL A 41 -12.26 9.97 19.95
CA VAL A 41 -11.01 10.43 19.32
C VAL A 41 -10.09 9.27 18.96
N THR A 42 -10.00 8.25 19.81
CA THR A 42 -9.21 7.04 19.51
C THR A 42 -9.78 6.29 18.32
N PHE A 43 -11.10 6.13 18.24
CA PHE A 43 -11.76 5.51 17.09
C PHE A 43 -11.47 6.26 15.79
N LEU A 44 -11.67 7.59 15.78
CA LEU A 44 -11.38 8.42 14.61
C LEU A 44 -9.90 8.36 14.22
N PHE A 45 -8.99 8.38 15.21
CA PHE A 45 -7.56 8.24 14.98
C PHE A 45 -7.22 6.90 14.32
N THR A 46 -7.80 5.79 14.79
CA THR A 46 -7.60 4.46 14.18
C THR A 46 -8.08 4.44 12.73
N VAL A 47 -9.28 4.94 12.46
CA VAL A 47 -9.83 4.99 11.09
C VAL A 47 -8.94 5.82 10.16
N ILE A 48 -8.51 7.00 10.59
CA ILE A 48 -7.60 7.84 9.80
C ILE A 48 -6.26 7.12 9.58
N THR A 49 -5.74 6.47 10.62
CA THR A 49 -4.49 5.72 10.54
C THR A 49 -4.58 4.60 9.50
N THR A 50 -5.68 3.84 9.45
CA THR A 50 -5.84 2.76 8.46
C THR A 50 -5.89 3.31 7.03
N PHE A 51 -6.59 4.42 6.80
CA PHE A 51 -6.62 5.06 5.47
C PHE A 51 -5.25 5.57 5.04
N VAL A 52 -4.55 6.28 5.94
CA VAL A 52 -3.19 6.78 5.66
C VAL A 52 -2.22 5.62 5.43
N TRP A 53 -2.40 4.52 6.16
CA TRP A 53 -1.54 3.36 6.05
C TRP A 53 -1.67 2.64 4.72
N ASP A 54 -2.89 2.47 4.20
CA ASP A 54 -3.09 1.84 2.89
C ASP A 54 -2.33 2.60 1.79
N GLU A 55 -2.35 3.93 1.83
CA GLU A 55 -1.59 4.78 0.90
C GLU A 55 -0.07 4.69 1.10
N LEU A 56 0.38 4.61 2.35
CA LEU A 56 1.81 4.49 2.66
C LEU A 56 2.36 3.13 2.23
N ARG A 57 1.61 2.05 2.47
CA ARG A 57 2.03 0.66 2.26
C ARG A 57 2.45 0.41 0.81
N VAL A 58 1.65 0.87 -0.14
CA VAL A 58 1.95 0.70 -1.59
C VAL A 58 3.22 1.45 -2.00
N ARG A 59 3.55 2.55 -1.32
CA ARG A 59 4.73 3.39 -1.59
C ARG A 59 6.01 2.90 -0.92
N LEU A 60 5.95 1.88 -0.06
CA LEU A 60 7.15 1.29 0.55
C LEU A 60 7.96 0.41 -0.42
N GLY A 61 7.32 -0.03 -1.51
CA GLY A 61 7.93 -0.86 -2.54
C GLY A 61 8.46 -0.03 -3.70
N THR A 62 9.28 -0.65 -4.54
CA THR A 62 9.71 -0.10 -5.82
C THR A 62 9.01 -0.88 -6.93
N THR A 63 8.20 -0.19 -7.73
CA THR A 63 7.53 -0.82 -8.86
C THR A 63 8.49 -1.04 -10.03
N HIS A 64 8.27 -2.13 -10.74
CA HIS A 64 9.02 -2.49 -11.94
C HIS A 64 8.07 -2.65 -13.11
N MET A 65 8.52 -2.25 -14.30
CA MET A 65 7.77 -2.44 -15.53
C MET A 65 8.34 -3.61 -16.33
N PHE A 66 7.46 -4.42 -16.91
CA PHE A 66 7.84 -5.45 -17.85
C PHE A 66 6.95 -5.41 -19.10
N THR A 67 7.61 -5.30 -20.25
CA THR A 67 6.96 -5.24 -21.57
C THR A 67 7.04 -6.60 -22.25
N TYR A 68 5.92 -7.07 -22.79
CA TYR A 68 5.85 -8.30 -23.58
C TYR A 68 4.90 -8.13 -24.77
N PRO A 69 5.07 -8.88 -25.87
CA PRO A 69 4.18 -8.79 -27.03
C PRO A 69 2.73 -9.15 -26.68
N MET A 70 1.74 -8.44 -27.25
CA MET A 70 0.31 -8.67 -26.96
C MET A 70 -0.17 -10.10 -27.24
N ASP A 71 0.40 -10.76 -28.24
CA ASP A 71 0.01 -12.12 -28.64
C ASP A 71 0.70 -13.21 -27.78
N THR A 72 1.33 -12.84 -26.67
CA THR A 72 2.05 -13.76 -25.79
C THR A 72 1.51 -13.76 -24.38
N GLU A 73 1.54 -14.91 -23.72
CA GLU A 73 1.15 -15.03 -22.33
C GLU A 73 2.22 -14.43 -21.40
N LEU A 74 1.77 -13.88 -20.27
CA LEU A 74 2.68 -13.36 -19.26
C LEU A 74 3.61 -14.48 -18.74
N PRO A 75 4.94 -14.29 -18.74
CA PRO A 75 5.87 -15.32 -18.29
C PRO A 75 5.57 -15.80 -16.87
N ALA A 76 5.60 -17.12 -16.65
CA ALA A 76 5.25 -17.76 -15.37
C ALA A 76 6.04 -17.25 -14.15
N ARG A 77 7.23 -16.65 -14.35
CA ARG A 77 8.00 -16.00 -13.27
C ARG A 77 7.25 -14.85 -12.58
N TYR A 78 6.22 -14.29 -13.22
CA TYR A 78 5.40 -13.22 -12.69
C TYR A 78 4.11 -13.70 -12.01
N ALA A 79 3.86 -15.02 -11.97
CA ALA A 79 2.67 -15.57 -11.32
C ALA A 79 2.57 -15.22 -9.83
N GLU A 80 3.71 -15.04 -9.15
CA GLU A 80 3.80 -14.67 -7.73
C GLU A 80 4.00 -13.16 -7.52
N ALA A 81 4.17 -12.39 -8.60
CA ALA A 81 4.30 -10.95 -8.55
C ALA A 81 2.93 -10.31 -8.31
N TYR A 82 2.91 -9.19 -7.59
CA TYR A 82 1.69 -8.42 -7.47
C TYR A 82 1.62 -7.40 -8.59
N GLU A 83 0.60 -7.49 -9.44
CA GLU A 83 0.31 -6.50 -10.47
C GLU A 83 -0.29 -5.24 -9.83
N VAL A 84 0.41 -4.12 -9.99
CA VAL A 84 0.02 -2.79 -9.51
C VAL A 84 -0.90 -2.13 -10.53
N ASP A 85 -0.49 -2.16 -11.80
CA ASP A 85 -1.26 -1.62 -12.91
C ASP A 85 -0.87 -2.31 -14.22
N ARG A 86 -1.72 -2.14 -15.23
CA ARG A 86 -1.52 -2.66 -16.58
C ARG A 86 -1.65 -1.55 -17.60
N TRP A 87 -0.75 -1.59 -18.57
CA TRP A 87 -0.63 -0.63 -19.65
C TRP A 87 -0.46 -1.37 -20.98
N VAL A 88 -0.64 -0.63 -22.07
CA VAL A 88 -0.33 -1.11 -23.42
C VAL A 88 0.63 -0.13 -24.09
N GLY A 89 1.61 -0.66 -24.80
CA GLY A 89 2.72 0.09 -25.37
C GLY A 89 2.72 0.06 -26.89
N SER A 90 3.00 1.21 -27.50
CA SER A 90 3.29 1.31 -28.93
C SER A 90 4.76 1.02 -29.22
N ALA A 91 5.08 0.75 -30.50
CA ALA A 91 6.43 0.38 -30.95
C ALA A 91 7.47 1.51 -30.72
N ASP A 92 7.02 2.75 -30.60
CA ASP A 92 7.82 3.94 -30.28
C ASP A 92 8.08 4.10 -28.77
N GLY A 93 7.49 3.25 -27.92
CA GLY A 93 7.63 3.30 -26.47
C GLY A 93 6.57 4.14 -25.74
N THR A 94 5.57 4.66 -26.47
CA THR A 94 4.45 5.39 -25.86
C THR A 94 3.55 4.43 -25.09
N LEU A 95 3.25 4.75 -23.83
CA LEU A 95 2.34 3.98 -22.96
C LEU A 95 0.92 4.56 -22.98
N TYR A 96 -0.05 3.67 -23.12
CA TYR A 96 -1.48 3.94 -23.02
C TYR A 96 -2.08 3.11 -21.88
N GLY A 97 -3.16 3.60 -21.28
CA GLY A 97 -3.88 2.82 -20.27
C GLY A 97 -4.43 1.54 -20.89
N TRP A 98 -4.47 0.44 -20.14
CA TRP A 98 -4.95 -0.84 -20.66
C TRP A 98 -6.37 -0.78 -21.26
N GLY A 99 -7.22 0.11 -20.73
CA GLY A 99 -8.58 0.35 -21.24
C GLY A 99 -8.69 1.27 -22.45
N THR A 100 -7.60 1.85 -22.97
CA THR A 100 -7.66 2.88 -24.03
C THR A 100 -8.34 2.40 -25.31
N CYS A 101 -8.16 1.13 -25.69
CA CYS A 101 -8.82 0.52 -26.85
C CYS A 101 -9.88 -0.52 -26.48
N ALA A 102 -10.51 -0.39 -25.31
CA ALA A 102 -11.59 -1.28 -24.86
C ALA A 102 -12.92 -0.93 -25.58
N GLU A 103 -13.04 -1.38 -26.81
CA GLU A 103 -14.19 -1.09 -27.68
C GLU A 103 -15.26 -2.19 -27.68
N ALA A 104 -16.50 -1.83 -28.03
CA ALA A 104 -17.64 -2.75 -28.01
C ALA A 104 -17.57 -3.87 -29.07
N THR A 105 -16.71 -3.73 -30.08
CA THR A 105 -16.53 -4.74 -31.14
C THR A 105 -15.05 -4.96 -31.41
N GLU A 106 -14.67 -6.21 -31.72
CA GLU A 106 -13.29 -6.57 -32.07
C GLU A 106 -12.75 -5.73 -33.24
N LYS A 107 -13.60 -5.40 -34.22
CA LYS A 107 -13.21 -4.58 -35.38
C LYS A 107 -12.83 -3.15 -34.96
N ALA A 108 -13.57 -2.55 -34.02
CA ALA A 108 -13.28 -1.22 -33.50
C ALA A 108 -12.03 -1.24 -32.60
N GLN A 109 -11.89 -2.26 -31.75
CA GLN A 109 -10.69 -2.46 -30.93
C GLN A 109 -9.44 -2.59 -31.79
N ASN A 110 -9.46 -3.44 -32.81
CA ASN A 110 -8.33 -3.63 -33.72
C ASN A 110 -8.01 -2.36 -34.53
N ALA A 111 -9.01 -1.55 -34.86
CA ALA A 111 -8.79 -0.26 -35.50
C ALA A 111 -8.06 0.72 -34.56
N CYS A 112 -8.49 0.82 -33.29
CA CYS A 112 -7.84 1.64 -32.27
C CYS A 112 -6.40 1.20 -31.99
N ILE A 113 -6.16 -0.10 -31.82
CA ILE A 113 -4.81 -0.67 -31.63
C ILE A 113 -3.88 -0.27 -32.79
N LYS A 114 -4.39 -0.40 -34.02
CA LYS A 114 -3.63 -0.06 -35.22
C LYS A 114 -3.40 1.45 -35.36
N GLU A 115 -4.37 2.28 -35.00
CA GLU A 115 -4.26 3.73 -35.00
C GLU A 115 -3.18 4.22 -34.03
N HIS A 116 -3.16 3.66 -32.82
CA HIS A 116 -2.19 4.00 -31.78
C HIS A 116 -0.86 3.26 -31.90
N GLY A 117 -0.71 2.34 -32.86
CA GLY A 117 0.51 1.56 -33.06
C GLY A 117 0.85 0.62 -31.90
N ILE A 118 -0.16 0.21 -31.13
CA ILE A 118 0.00 -0.63 -29.94
C ILE A 118 0.43 -2.03 -30.36
N VAL A 119 1.55 -2.51 -29.80
CA VAL A 119 2.15 -3.81 -30.13
C VAL A 119 2.56 -4.62 -28.90
N ASN A 120 2.65 -3.98 -27.73
CA ASN A 120 3.08 -4.61 -26.49
C ASN A 120 2.04 -4.44 -25.38
N ASP A 121 1.96 -5.42 -24.49
CA ASP A 121 1.43 -5.26 -23.15
C ASP A 121 2.56 -4.86 -22.20
N VAL A 122 2.22 -4.08 -21.17
CA VAL A 122 3.15 -3.65 -20.14
C VAL A 122 2.51 -3.83 -18.78
N ILE A 123 3.14 -4.61 -17.91
CA ILE A 123 2.70 -4.73 -16.51
C ILE A 123 3.59 -3.89 -15.62
N GLU A 124 2.98 -3.20 -14.67
CA GLU A 124 3.66 -2.62 -13.52
C GLU A 124 3.45 -3.56 -12.34
N TYR A 125 4.54 -4.02 -11.71
CA TYR A 125 4.45 -5.04 -10.67
C TYR A 125 5.41 -4.79 -9.50
N LEU A 126 5.06 -5.38 -8.36
CA LEU A 126 5.92 -5.53 -7.20
C LEU A 126 6.41 -6.97 -7.10
N GLU A 127 7.73 -7.13 -7.00
CA GLU A 127 8.34 -8.44 -6.80
C GLU A 127 8.03 -9.00 -5.41
N TYR A 128 7.82 -10.32 -5.34
CA TYR A 128 7.63 -11.01 -4.06
C TYR A 128 8.83 -10.85 -3.11
N SER A 129 10.04 -10.71 -3.64
CA SER A 129 11.27 -10.45 -2.89
C SER A 129 11.20 -9.18 -2.03
N GLN A 130 10.36 -8.22 -2.41
CA GLN A 130 10.16 -6.96 -1.68
C GLN A 130 9.24 -7.10 -0.46
N MET A 131 8.48 -8.19 -0.35
CA MET A 131 7.51 -8.38 0.75
C MET A 131 8.18 -8.26 2.13
N ALA A 132 9.22 -9.05 2.37
CA ALA A 132 9.92 -9.06 3.65
C ALA A 132 10.57 -7.70 4.02
N PRO A 133 11.37 -7.05 3.15
CA PRO A 133 11.94 -5.74 3.49
C PRO A 133 10.87 -4.68 3.68
N MET A 134 9.78 -4.69 2.90
CA MET A 134 8.65 -3.77 3.11
C MET A 134 7.99 -3.98 4.48
N GLN A 135 7.76 -5.23 4.89
CA GLN A 135 7.17 -5.55 6.20
C GLN A 135 8.06 -5.09 7.36
N TRP A 136 9.39 -5.24 7.23
CA TRP A 136 10.32 -4.75 8.25
C TRP A 136 10.41 -3.23 8.30
N THR A 137 10.42 -2.56 7.15
CA THR A 137 10.37 -1.09 7.11
C THR A 137 9.07 -0.58 7.71
N ALA A 138 7.93 -1.17 7.35
CA ALA A 138 6.62 -0.88 7.93
C ALA A 138 6.61 -1.05 9.45
N ALA A 139 7.06 -2.21 9.95
CA ALA A 139 7.16 -2.48 11.38
C ALA A 139 8.10 -1.48 12.08
N GLY A 140 9.22 -1.13 11.46
CA GLY A 140 10.16 -0.13 11.98
C GLY A 140 9.52 1.24 12.17
N ILE A 141 8.73 1.70 11.19
CA ILE A 141 7.99 2.98 11.27
C ILE A 141 6.97 2.95 12.42
N LEU A 142 6.17 1.89 12.52
CA LEU A 142 5.16 1.73 13.56
C LEU A 142 5.78 1.64 14.96
N LEU A 143 6.89 0.89 15.11
CA LEU A 143 7.61 0.77 16.37
C LEU A 143 8.30 2.08 16.76
N ALA A 144 8.84 2.83 15.80
CA ALA A 144 9.37 4.17 16.06
C ALA A 144 8.26 5.11 16.58
N GLY A 145 7.08 5.10 15.94
CA GLY A 145 5.91 5.83 16.40
C GLY A 145 5.47 5.41 17.81
N THR A 146 5.46 4.11 18.08
CA THR A 146 5.15 3.54 19.41
C THR A 146 6.12 4.07 20.48
N ALA A 147 7.42 4.03 20.21
CA ALA A 147 8.45 4.51 21.13
C ALA A 147 8.29 6.01 21.43
N LEU A 148 8.02 6.82 20.40
CA LEU A 148 7.78 8.26 20.55
C LEU A 148 6.54 8.55 21.41
N LEU A 149 5.41 7.90 21.12
CA LEU A 149 4.17 8.07 21.88
C LEU A 149 4.32 7.63 23.33
N THR A 150 5.01 6.51 23.57
CA THR A 150 5.27 6.00 24.91
C THR A 150 6.17 6.95 25.70
N ALA A 151 7.28 7.41 25.11
CA ALA A 151 8.18 8.37 25.73
C ALA A 151 7.47 9.69 26.06
N PHE A 152 6.66 10.19 25.11
CA PHE A 152 5.84 11.39 25.31
C PHE A 152 4.84 11.22 26.46
N THR A 153 4.14 10.09 26.51
CA THR A 153 3.17 9.80 27.58
C THR A 153 3.84 9.75 28.95
N LEU A 154 4.97 9.02 29.06
CA LEU A 154 5.73 8.93 30.31
C LEU A 154 6.23 10.31 30.77
N TRP A 155 6.79 11.10 29.85
CA TRP A 155 7.21 12.48 30.14
C TRP A 155 6.03 13.35 30.60
N ARG A 156 4.88 13.22 29.94
CA ARG A 156 3.70 14.04 30.22
C ARG A 156 3.06 13.72 31.57
N VAL A 157 3.03 12.44 31.95
CA VAL A 157 2.49 11.96 33.23
C VAL A 157 3.44 12.30 34.38
N THR A 158 4.76 12.16 34.20
CA THR A 158 5.75 12.52 35.23
C THR A 158 5.80 14.03 35.51
N ARG A 159 5.63 14.88 34.49
CA ARG A 159 5.61 16.35 34.64
C ARG A 159 4.32 16.91 35.23
N ARG A 160 3.22 16.19 35.08
CA ARG A 160 1.86 16.63 35.44
C ARG A 160 1.07 15.38 35.80
N PRO A 161 1.20 14.90 37.06
CA PRO A 161 0.51 13.69 37.49
C PRO A 161 -0.99 13.81 37.20
N LEU A 162 -1.56 12.68 36.78
CA LEU A 162 -2.96 12.57 36.33
C LEU A 162 -3.93 12.98 37.44
#